data_AF-A0A923MIJ7-F1
#
_entry.id   AF-A0A923MIJ7-F1
#
_cell.length_a   1.000
_cell.length_b   1.000
_cell.length_c   1.000
_cell.angle_alpha   90.00
_cell.angle_beta   90.00
_cell.angle_gamma   90.00
#
_symmetry.space_group_name_H-M   'P 1'
#
loop_
_entity.id
_entity.type
_entity.pdbx_description
1 polymer ?
#
loop_
_entity_poly.entity_id
_entity_poly.type
_entity_poly.pdbx_seq_one_letter_code
_entity_poly.pdbx_strand_id
1 'polypeptide(L)'
;MLPCHIVRDLLPSYLEHLTGPETEADICEHLESCPDCRAARDAMAADLKAEKAPPPKLNFLKRLRWQQRLGAVLSVAATLLCLVGLYRLEYCYDLTDTAEMKEIIREDLVSISGFPYHGEVDVLETATVKDRMFVLYRLEQNGTFERQGIYQFQRGLFGGYRFRARKYDTCPIVNTSLIQIGRQRYLEIYTANWPKEAASFRVFPGYRPPAYDGEEEILPDISTLAPVYEGTAAKSILQVIPVTEEQVKAGFFGSMSVAYYDAEGSQLDTGELIKLYRNSEGGSGGGGGGNGAIWPVDVFQVILVILGIIMTRYFLCPEPKKERKDHL
;
A
#
# COMPACT_ATOMS: atom_id res chain seq x y z
N MET A 1 26.22 -74.39 -46.83
CA MET A 1 27.21 -73.38 -46.40
C MET A 1 26.98 -72.08 -47.15
N LEU A 2 26.70 -71.01 -46.41
CA LEU A 2 26.51 -69.67 -46.99
C LEU A 2 27.80 -69.16 -47.68
N PRO A 3 27.70 -68.45 -48.80
CA PRO A 3 28.82 -67.72 -49.40
C PRO A 3 29.39 -66.65 -48.46
N CYS A 4 30.72 -66.50 -48.41
CA CYS A 4 31.39 -65.55 -47.50
C CYS A 4 30.97 -64.07 -47.71
N HIS A 5 30.59 -63.68 -48.94
CA HIS A 5 30.14 -62.31 -49.21
C HIS A 5 28.80 -62.01 -48.53
N ILE A 6 27.87 -62.98 -48.53
CA ILE A 6 26.57 -62.84 -47.85
C ILE A 6 26.77 -62.71 -46.34
N VAL A 7 27.67 -63.53 -45.76
CA VAL A 7 27.95 -63.46 -44.33
C VAL A 7 28.58 -62.11 -43.96
N ARG A 8 29.53 -61.60 -44.76
CA ARG A 8 30.15 -60.29 -44.53
C ARG A 8 29.15 -59.13 -44.59
N ASP A 9 28.20 -59.17 -45.51
CA ASP A 9 27.17 -58.13 -45.62
C ASP A 9 26.19 -58.15 -44.43
N LEU A 10 25.97 -59.33 -43.84
CA LEU A 10 25.08 -59.53 -42.69
C LEU A 10 25.77 -59.35 -41.32
N LEU A 11 27.11 -59.35 -41.26
CA LEU A 11 27.87 -59.20 -40.01
C LEU A 11 27.52 -57.94 -39.19
N PRO A 12 27.35 -56.75 -39.79
CA PRO A 12 26.95 -55.56 -39.04
C PRO A 12 25.60 -55.75 -38.34
N SER A 13 24.60 -56.26 -39.07
CA SER A 13 23.27 -56.54 -38.51
C SER A 13 23.29 -57.65 -37.46
N TYR A 14 24.15 -58.66 -37.62
CA TYR A 14 24.38 -59.71 -36.63
C TYR A 14 24.99 -59.15 -35.32
N LEU A 15 25.98 -58.25 -35.42
CA LEU A 15 26.61 -57.61 -34.26
C LEU A 15 25.66 -56.68 -33.48
N GLU A 16 24.67 -56.11 -34.16
CA GLU A 16 23.61 -55.29 -33.56
C GLU A 16 22.39 -56.12 -33.10
N HIS A 17 22.44 -57.45 -33.19
CA HIS A 17 21.35 -58.38 -32.87
C HIS A 17 20.04 -58.10 -33.64
N LEU A 18 20.16 -57.72 -34.91
CA LEU A 18 19.03 -57.42 -35.81
C LEU A 18 18.73 -58.55 -36.82
N THR A 19 19.36 -59.72 -36.67
CA THR A 19 19.12 -60.91 -37.52
C THR A 19 18.05 -61.82 -36.91
N GLY A 20 17.26 -62.49 -37.76
CA GLY A 20 16.32 -63.53 -37.32
C GLY A 20 17.05 -64.83 -36.91
N PRO A 21 16.40 -65.72 -36.14
CA PRO A 21 17.04 -66.90 -35.54
C PRO A 21 17.55 -67.93 -36.57
N GLU A 22 16.88 -68.06 -37.72
CA GLU A 22 17.32 -68.94 -38.81
C GLU A 22 18.62 -68.42 -39.45
N THR A 23 18.66 -67.12 -39.74
CA THR A 23 19.84 -66.46 -40.32
C THR A 23 21.01 -66.43 -39.33
N GLU A 24 20.72 -66.31 -38.03
CA GLU A 24 21.73 -66.32 -36.97
C GLU A 24 22.42 -67.70 -36.84
N ALA A 25 21.65 -68.78 -36.97
CA ALA A 25 22.17 -70.15 -36.98
C ALA A 25 23.09 -70.39 -38.20
N ASP A 26 22.67 -69.95 -39.39
CA ASP A 26 23.47 -70.10 -40.61
C ASP A 26 24.78 -69.28 -40.56
N ILE A 27 24.75 -68.09 -39.97
CA ILE A 27 25.94 -67.26 -39.74
C ILE A 27 26.87 -67.93 -38.74
N CYS A 28 26.35 -68.48 -37.64
CA CYS A 28 27.15 -69.21 -36.64
C CYS A 28 27.88 -70.41 -37.25
N GLU A 29 27.18 -71.25 -38.02
CA GLU A 29 27.77 -72.42 -38.69
C GLU A 29 28.89 -72.00 -39.67
N HIS A 30 28.70 -70.91 -40.40
CA HIS A 30 29.73 -70.38 -41.30
C HIS A 30 30.94 -69.81 -40.52
N LEU A 31 30.71 -69.13 -39.41
CA LEU A 31 31.78 -68.60 -38.56
C LEU A 31 32.59 -69.70 -37.88
N GLU A 32 32.07 -70.91 -37.70
CA GLU A 32 32.83 -72.07 -37.20
C GLU A 32 33.81 -72.61 -38.25
N SER A 33 33.46 -72.53 -39.53
CA SER A 33 34.25 -73.10 -40.62
C SER A 33 35.15 -72.09 -41.35
N CYS A 34 34.86 -70.78 -41.29
CA CYS A 34 35.61 -69.75 -42.03
C CYS A 34 36.43 -68.79 -41.13
N PRO A 35 37.78 -68.83 -41.17
CA PRO A 35 38.62 -67.91 -40.38
C PRO A 35 38.57 -66.45 -40.86
N ASP A 36 38.37 -66.20 -42.14
CA ASP A 36 38.34 -64.83 -42.71
C ASP A 36 37.09 -64.04 -42.27
N CYS A 37 35.96 -64.73 -42.14
CA CYS A 37 34.72 -64.14 -41.63
C CYS A 37 34.77 -63.90 -40.11
N ARG A 38 35.47 -64.75 -39.34
CA ARG A 38 35.74 -64.50 -37.91
C ARG A 38 36.59 -63.24 -37.71
N ALA A 39 37.66 -63.09 -38.47
CA ALA A 39 38.52 -61.91 -38.39
C ALA A 39 37.75 -60.62 -38.72
N ALA A 40 36.86 -60.66 -39.73
CA ALA A 40 36.01 -59.53 -40.10
C ALA A 40 35.01 -59.15 -38.98
N ARG A 41 34.38 -60.16 -38.34
CA ARG A 41 33.50 -59.94 -37.18
C ARG A 41 34.25 -59.28 -36.03
N ASP A 42 35.43 -59.79 -35.70
CA ASP A 42 36.20 -59.30 -34.56
C ASP A 42 36.72 -57.86 -34.78
N ALA A 43 37.09 -57.51 -36.02
CA ALA A 43 37.43 -56.15 -36.39
C ALA A 43 36.24 -55.19 -36.22
N MET A 44 35.06 -55.55 -36.74
CA MET A 44 33.84 -54.74 -36.62
C MET A 44 33.37 -54.64 -35.15
N ALA A 45 33.49 -55.71 -34.37
CA ALA A 45 33.14 -55.71 -32.94
C ALA A 45 34.10 -54.84 -32.09
N ALA A 46 35.35 -54.70 -32.52
CA ALA A 46 36.31 -53.80 -31.88
C ALA A 46 35.94 -52.32 -32.13
N ASP A 47 35.55 -51.98 -33.36
CA ASP A 47 35.09 -50.63 -33.72
C ASP A 47 33.79 -50.28 -32.96
N LEU A 48 32.84 -51.21 -32.84
CA LEU A 48 31.59 -51.01 -32.11
C LEU A 48 31.79 -50.76 -30.61
N LYS A 49 32.85 -51.31 -30.01
CA LYS A 49 33.20 -51.09 -28.60
C LYS A 49 33.85 -49.72 -28.35
N ALA A 50 34.49 -49.14 -29.36
CA ALA A 50 35.09 -47.81 -29.26
C ALA A 50 34.04 -46.69 -29.25
N GLU A 51 32.87 -46.93 -29.83
CA GLU A 51 31.76 -45.98 -29.96
C GLU A 51 30.75 -46.05 -28.80
N LYS A 52 31.21 -46.16 -27.56
CA LYS A 52 30.36 -45.81 -26.40
C LYS A 52 30.45 -44.32 -26.12
N ALA A 53 29.46 -43.58 -26.61
CA ALA A 53 29.29 -42.16 -26.32
C ALA A 53 29.40 -41.87 -24.81
N PRO A 54 30.05 -40.76 -24.39
CA PRO A 54 30.23 -40.44 -22.98
C PRO A 54 28.87 -40.24 -22.29
N PRO A 55 28.71 -40.65 -21.02
CA PRO A 55 27.43 -40.54 -20.33
C PRO A 55 26.97 -39.07 -20.27
N PRO A 56 25.65 -38.81 -20.41
CA PRO A 56 25.13 -37.45 -20.47
C PRO A 56 25.42 -36.68 -19.17
N LYS A 57 25.80 -35.40 -19.30
CA LYS A 57 26.17 -34.46 -18.22
C LYS A 57 24.99 -34.11 -17.29
N LEU A 58 24.44 -35.08 -16.56
CA LEU A 58 23.31 -34.91 -15.63
C LEU A 58 23.62 -33.96 -14.46
N ASN A 59 24.89 -33.91 -14.00
CA ASN A 59 25.30 -33.03 -12.90
C ASN A 59 25.30 -31.54 -13.29
N PHE A 60 25.54 -31.23 -14.57
CA PHE A 60 25.51 -29.85 -15.07
C PHE A 60 24.08 -29.28 -15.05
N LEU A 61 23.10 -30.05 -15.53
CA LEU A 61 21.69 -29.63 -15.54
C LEU A 61 21.13 -29.48 -14.12
N LYS A 62 21.51 -30.36 -13.19
CA LYS A 62 21.14 -30.23 -11.77
C LYS A 62 21.70 -28.96 -11.16
N ARG A 63 22.98 -28.65 -11.39
CA ARG A 63 23.64 -27.44 -10.89
C ARG A 63 23.04 -26.17 -11.48
N LEU A 64 22.76 -26.15 -12.79
CA LEU A 64 22.12 -25.02 -13.45
C LEU A 64 20.71 -24.75 -12.92
N ARG A 65 19.89 -25.80 -12.79
CA ARG A 65 18.54 -25.68 -12.20
C ARG A 65 18.57 -25.23 -10.74
N TRP A 66 19.58 -25.65 -9.97
CA TRP A 66 19.77 -25.21 -8.60
C TRP A 66 20.16 -23.73 -8.53
N GLN A 67 21.07 -23.26 -9.38
CA GLN A 67 21.43 -21.84 -9.48
C GLN A 67 20.25 -20.96 -9.92
N GLN A 68 19.44 -21.44 -10.88
CA GLN A 68 18.22 -20.76 -11.32
C GLN A 68 17.18 -20.66 -10.21
N ARG A 69 16.92 -21.76 -9.48
CA ARG A 69 16.01 -21.74 -8.32
C ARG A 69 16.54 -20.84 -7.21
N LEU A 70 17.84 -20.85 -6.95
CA LEU A 70 18.44 -19.97 -5.95
C LEU A 70 18.28 -18.49 -6.34
N GLY A 71 18.53 -18.14 -7.61
CA GLY A 71 18.30 -16.78 -8.13
C GLY A 71 16.84 -16.34 -8.02
N ALA A 72 15.89 -17.22 -8.36
CA ALA A 72 14.47 -16.96 -8.19
C ALA A 72 14.10 -16.73 -6.71
N VAL A 73 14.56 -17.60 -5.80
CA VAL A 73 14.30 -17.46 -4.35
C VAL A 73 14.90 -16.17 -3.81
N LEU A 74 16.14 -15.84 -4.19
CA LEU A 74 16.79 -14.59 -3.78
C LEU A 74 16.06 -13.37 -4.32
N SER A 75 15.55 -13.41 -5.55
CA SER A 75 14.76 -12.31 -6.12
C SER A 75 13.46 -12.08 -5.35
N VAL A 76 12.73 -13.16 -5.03
CA VAL A 76 11.51 -13.08 -4.21
C VAL A 76 11.82 -12.56 -2.81
N ALA A 77 12.88 -13.07 -2.17
CA ALA A 77 13.29 -12.63 -0.84
C ALA A 77 13.66 -11.13 -0.82
N ALA A 78 14.40 -10.66 -1.83
CA ALA A 78 14.76 -9.25 -1.97
C ALA A 78 13.52 -8.37 -2.17
N THR A 79 12.58 -8.76 -3.04
CA THR A 79 11.32 -8.01 -3.23
C THR A 79 10.51 -7.93 -1.92
N LEU A 80 10.37 -9.05 -1.21
CA LEU A 80 9.66 -9.07 0.07
C LEU A 80 10.32 -8.18 1.12
N LEU A 81 11.65 -8.19 1.20
CA LEU A 81 12.40 -7.33 2.12
C LEU A 81 12.17 -5.85 1.81
N CYS A 82 12.22 -5.45 0.52
CA CYS A 82 11.92 -4.09 0.11
C CYS A 82 10.48 -3.66 0.44
N LEU A 83 9.50 -4.56 0.22
CA LEU A 83 8.11 -4.28 0.55
C LEU A 83 7.91 -4.10 2.05
N VAL A 84 8.51 -4.97 2.87
CA VAL A 84 8.46 -4.84 4.34
C VAL A 84 9.14 -3.54 4.78
N GLY A 85 10.30 -3.21 4.21
CA GLY A 85 11.02 -1.96 4.51
C GLY A 85 10.19 -0.72 4.20
N LEU A 86 9.62 -0.63 2.98
CA LEU A 86 8.74 0.48 2.60
C LEU A 86 7.50 0.57 3.48
N TYR A 87 6.87 -0.57 3.77
CA TYR A 87 5.71 -0.61 4.66
C TYR A 87 6.07 -0.05 6.04
N ARG A 88 7.21 -0.44 6.62
CA ARG A 88 7.65 0.03 7.94
C ARG A 88 7.99 1.51 7.96
N LEU A 89 8.55 2.03 6.86
CA LEU A 89 8.83 3.46 6.72
C LEU A 89 7.54 4.29 6.61
N GLU A 90 6.54 3.77 5.91
CA GLU A 90 5.26 4.47 5.75
C GLU A 90 4.39 4.40 7.01
N TYR A 91 4.30 3.23 7.63
CA TYR A 91 3.53 2.98 8.85
C TYR A 91 4.44 3.00 10.10
N CYS A 92 5.16 4.11 10.26
CA CYS A 92 6.18 4.27 11.28
C CYS A 92 5.66 4.84 12.61
N TYR A 93 4.46 5.44 12.62
CA TYR A 93 3.94 6.08 13.83
C TYR A 93 3.34 5.03 14.77
N ASP A 94 3.80 5.05 16.02
CA ASP A 94 3.13 4.41 17.13
C ASP A 94 2.23 5.45 17.82
N LEU A 95 0.99 5.09 18.06
CA LEU A 95 -0.05 5.95 18.66
C LEU A 95 -0.69 5.21 19.83
N THR A 96 0.06 4.35 20.52
CA THR A 96 -0.41 3.64 21.71
C THR A 96 -0.31 4.50 22.96
N ASP A 97 0.69 5.38 23.04
CA ASP A 97 0.90 6.27 24.17
C ASP A 97 0.63 7.74 23.84
N THR A 98 0.03 8.46 24.79
CA THR A 98 -0.31 9.87 24.63
C THR A 98 0.93 10.76 24.59
N ALA A 99 2.02 10.42 25.28
CA ALA A 99 3.25 11.21 25.22
C ALA A 99 3.92 11.09 23.85
N GLU A 100 3.93 9.89 23.26
CA GLU A 100 4.41 9.70 21.88
C GLU A 100 3.58 10.50 20.87
N MET A 101 2.24 10.50 21.00
CA MET A 101 1.37 11.34 20.16
C MET A 101 1.73 12.83 20.26
N LYS A 102 1.97 13.33 21.48
CA LYS A 102 2.33 14.73 21.72
C LYS A 102 3.64 15.09 21.02
N GLU A 103 4.67 14.25 21.12
CA GLU A 103 5.95 14.51 20.46
C GLU A 103 5.84 14.43 18.94
N ILE A 104 5.13 13.44 18.39
CA ILE A 104 4.87 13.34 16.93
C ILE A 104 4.20 14.63 16.41
N ILE A 105 3.16 15.08 17.09
CA ILE A 105 2.45 16.31 16.72
C ILE A 105 3.37 17.52 16.86
N ARG A 106 4.12 17.64 17.96
CA ARG A 106 5.04 18.75 18.19
C ARG A 106 6.10 18.83 17.08
N GLU A 107 6.79 17.74 16.78
CA GLU A 107 7.84 17.69 15.75
C GLU A 107 7.27 18.09 14.37
N ASP A 108 6.11 17.56 14.02
CA ASP A 108 5.46 17.89 12.75
C ASP A 108 5.04 19.37 12.70
N LEU A 109 4.48 19.92 13.77
CA LEU A 109 4.10 21.33 13.83
C LEU A 109 5.30 22.27 13.74
N VAL A 110 6.43 21.95 14.40
CA VAL A 110 7.67 22.74 14.31
C VAL A 110 8.21 22.81 12.88
N SER A 111 8.00 21.76 12.08
CA SER A 111 8.43 21.74 10.67
C SER A 111 7.67 22.72 9.76
N ILE A 112 6.56 23.30 10.23
CA ILE A 112 5.68 24.17 9.45
C ILE A 112 6.03 25.64 9.71
N SER A 113 6.41 26.36 8.67
CA SER A 113 6.64 27.80 8.74
C SER A 113 5.40 28.53 9.28
N GLY A 114 5.55 29.29 10.37
CA GLY A 114 4.46 30.03 11.02
C GLY A 114 3.88 29.38 12.27
N PHE A 115 4.38 28.22 12.70
CA PHE A 115 4.06 27.64 14.01
C PHE A 115 5.04 28.12 15.09
N PRO A 116 4.55 28.48 16.29
CA PRO A 116 5.41 28.93 17.37
C PRO A 116 6.32 27.78 17.83
N TYR A 117 7.63 28.05 17.87
CA TYR A 117 8.67 27.08 18.26
C TYR A 117 8.57 26.61 19.73
N HIS A 118 7.70 27.23 20.55
CA HIS A 118 7.71 27.10 22.00
C HIS A 118 6.32 26.88 22.64
N GLY A 119 5.37 26.28 21.90
CA GLY A 119 4.05 25.92 22.44
C GLY A 119 4.02 24.53 23.09
N GLU A 120 3.25 24.38 24.17
CA GLU A 120 2.91 23.09 24.75
C GLU A 120 1.75 22.45 23.98
N VAL A 121 1.94 21.21 23.53
CA VAL A 121 0.92 20.42 22.84
C VAL A 121 0.21 19.54 23.86
N ASP A 122 -1.11 19.67 23.93
CA ASP A 122 -1.96 18.77 24.70
C ASP A 122 -2.84 17.94 23.78
N VAL A 123 -2.95 16.64 24.08
CA VAL A 123 -3.79 15.69 23.33
C VAL A 123 -5.03 15.46 24.17
N LEU A 124 -6.18 15.87 23.64
CA LEU A 124 -7.42 15.96 24.42
C LEU A 124 -8.29 14.73 24.24
N GLU A 125 -8.54 14.36 22.99
CA GLU A 125 -9.42 13.25 22.64
C GLU A 125 -8.87 12.48 21.45
N THR A 126 -9.20 11.19 21.40
CA THR A 126 -8.96 10.36 20.23
C THR A 126 -10.24 9.65 19.82
N ALA A 127 -10.43 9.49 18.51
CA ALA A 127 -11.55 8.74 17.96
C ALA A 127 -11.03 7.81 16.86
N THR A 128 -11.65 6.63 16.75
CA THR A 128 -11.32 5.67 15.70
C THR A 128 -12.55 5.34 14.88
N VAL A 129 -12.46 5.53 13.57
CA VAL A 129 -13.51 5.16 12.61
C VAL A 129 -12.88 4.34 11.49
N LYS A 130 -13.28 3.07 11.37
CA LYS A 130 -12.67 2.10 10.46
C LYS A 130 -11.15 2.00 10.70
N ASP A 131 -10.34 2.28 9.69
CA ASP A 131 -8.88 2.30 9.72
C ASP A 131 -8.30 3.70 9.96
N ARG A 132 -9.14 4.71 10.25
CA ARG A 132 -8.71 6.08 10.55
C ARG A 132 -8.73 6.34 12.05
N MET A 133 -7.61 6.83 12.56
CA MET A 133 -7.48 7.36 13.91
C MET A 133 -7.40 8.89 13.84
N PHE A 134 -8.14 9.53 14.73
CA PHE A 134 -8.26 10.97 14.85
C PHE A 134 -7.70 11.37 16.22
N VAL A 135 -6.84 12.38 16.24
CA VAL A 135 -6.22 12.91 17.46
C VAL A 135 -6.51 14.41 17.53
N LEU A 136 -7.38 14.81 18.46
CA LEU A 136 -7.67 16.20 18.75
C LEU A 136 -6.59 16.74 19.68
N TYR A 137 -5.99 17.87 19.30
CA TYR A 137 -4.98 18.53 20.08
C TYR A 137 -5.28 20.01 20.30
N ARG A 138 -4.68 20.54 21.36
CA ARG A 138 -4.62 21.97 21.69
C ARG A 138 -3.17 22.39 21.80
N LEU A 139 -2.88 23.59 21.32
CA LEU A 139 -1.60 24.24 21.47
C LEU A 139 -1.79 25.46 22.37
N GLU A 140 -1.01 25.51 23.45
CA GLU A 140 -0.97 26.64 24.37
C GLU A 140 0.45 27.21 24.43
N GLN A 141 0.56 28.54 24.53
CA GLN A 141 1.83 29.22 24.76
C GLN A 141 1.69 30.13 25.98
N ASN A 142 2.53 29.93 26.99
CA ASN A 142 2.48 30.68 28.25
C ASN A 142 1.08 30.68 28.91
N GLY A 143 0.34 29.56 28.82
CA GLY A 143 -1.02 29.43 29.37
C GLY A 143 -2.11 30.13 28.57
N THR A 144 -1.79 30.66 27.37
CA THR A 144 -2.76 31.24 26.44
C THR A 144 -3.03 30.27 25.30
N PHE A 145 -4.31 30.12 24.94
CA PHE A 145 -4.70 29.33 23.77
C PHE A 145 -4.14 29.95 22.50
N GLU A 146 -3.41 29.16 21.72
CA GLU A 146 -2.88 29.58 20.43
C GLU A 146 -3.69 28.96 19.30
N ARG A 147 -3.84 27.63 19.33
CA ARG A 147 -4.46 26.86 18.26
C ARG A 147 -5.12 25.59 18.77
N GLN A 148 -6.04 25.10 17.96
CA GLN A 148 -6.55 23.74 18.04
C GLN A 148 -6.37 23.04 16.70
N GLY A 149 -6.50 21.72 16.69
CA GLY A 149 -6.50 21.01 15.44
C GLY A 149 -6.73 19.52 15.61
N ILE A 150 -6.73 18.85 14.47
CA ILE A 150 -6.93 17.41 14.40
C ILE A 150 -5.89 16.78 13.49
N TYR A 151 -5.27 15.71 13.96
CA TYR A 151 -4.44 14.83 13.15
C TYR A 151 -5.23 13.60 12.75
N GLN A 152 -5.07 13.20 11.50
CA GLN A 152 -5.64 11.98 10.94
C GLN A 152 -4.51 11.02 10.56
N PHE A 153 -4.61 9.81 11.09
CA PHE A 153 -3.70 8.71 10.81
C PHE A 153 -4.47 7.53 10.23
N GLN A 154 -3.80 6.70 9.43
CA GLN A 154 -4.34 5.44 8.93
C GLN A 154 -3.61 4.26 9.54
N ARG A 155 -4.36 3.36 10.15
CA ARG A 155 -3.86 2.11 10.71
C ARG A 155 -3.49 1.13 9.60
N GLY A 156 -2.28 0.60 9.67
CA GLY A 156 -1.80 -0.45 8.78
C GLY A 156 -2.12 -1.85 9.31
N LEU A 157 -1.83 -2.86 8.48
CA LEU A 157 -2.05 -4.28 8.79
C LEU A 157 -1.26 -4.78 10.01
N PHE A 158 -0.08 -4.22 10.25
CA PHE A 158 0.83 -4.62 11.34
C PHE A 158 0.82 -3.64 12.53
N GLY A 159 -0.27 -2.93 12.75
CA GLY A 159 -0.48 -2.11 13.94
C GLY A 159 0.07 -0.69 13.88
N GLY A 160 1.13 -0.44 13.10
CA GLY A 160 1.67 0.92 12.89
C GLY A 160 0.71 1.82 12.12
N TYR A 161 0.92 3.14 12.24
CA TYR A 161 0.10 4.16 11.62
C TYR A 161 0.90 4.97 10.59
N ARG A 162 0.23 5.40 9.52
CA ARG A 162 0.76 6.38 8.56
C ARG A 162 -0.01 7.70 8.67
N PHE A 163 0.70 8.82 8.57
CA PHE A 163 0.07 10.14 8.49
C PHE A 163 -0.81 10.26 7.24
N ARG A 164 -1.91 11.01 7.35
CA ARG A 164 -2.84 11.25 6.24
C ARG A 164 -3.05 12.73 6.03
N ALA A 165 -3.53 13.40 7.08
CA ALA A 165 -3.86 14.80 7.04
C ALA A 165 -3.80 15.39 8.45
N ARG A 166 -3.64 16.70 8.49
CA ARG A 166 -3.81 17.54 9.67
C ARG A 166 -4.64 18.75 9.30
N LYS A 167 -5.38 19.27 10.28
CA LYS A 167 -6.02 20.59 10.21
C LYS A 167 -5.73 21.32 11.50
N TYR A 168 -5.67 22.64 11.40
CA TYR A 168 -5.45 23.52 12.52
C TYR A 168 -6.23 24.81 12.35
N ASP A 169 -6.64 25.39 13.48
CA ASP A 169 -7.45 26.58 13.54
C ASP A 169 -7.01 27.46 14.72
N THR A 170 -6.98 28.78 14.52
CA THR A 170 -6.69 29.77 15.58
C THR A 170 -7.90 30.15 16.41
N CYS A 171 -9.11 29.76 15.99
CA CYS A 171 -10.35 30.11 16.66
C CYS A 171 -10.85 28.89 17.47
N PRO A 172 -11.08 29.00 18.79
CA PRO A 172 -11.60 27.95 19.67
C PRO A 172 -13.12 27.78 19.53
N ILE A 173 -13.58 27.56 18.30
CA ILE A 173 -14.98 27.25 18.00
C ILE A 173 -15.10 25.80 17.54
N VAL A 174 -16.33 25.32 17.36
CA VAL A 174 -16.57 24.04 16.70
C VAL A 174 -16.23 24.16 15.22
N ASN A 175 -15.30 23.32 14.79
CA ASN A 175 -14.95 23.15 13.39
C ASN A 175 -15.67 21.93 12.82
N THR A 176 -16.10 22.05 11.57
CA THR A 176 -16.69 20.92 10.85
C THR A 176 -16.03 20.75 9.50
N SER A 177 -15.91 19.50 9.05
CA SER A 177 -15.31 19.21 7.75
C SER A 177 -15.77 17.87 7.21
N LEU A 178 -16.11 17.85 5.91
CA LEU A 178 -16.42 16.61 5.22
C LEU A 178 -15.15 15.85 4.87
N ILE A 179 -15.12 14.58 5.22
CA ILE A 179 -14.03 13.66 4.89
C ILE A 179 -14.60 12.38 4.27
N GLN A 180 -13.74 11.67 3.54
CA GLN A 180 -14.10 10.40 2.93
C GLN A 180 -13.22 9.27 3.48
N ILE A 181 -13.85 8.20 3.97
CA ILE A 181 -13.16 7.01 4.48
C ILE A 181 -13.71 5.79 3.73
N GLY A 182 -12.92 5.29 2.79
CA GLY A 182 -13.35 4.31 1.80
C GLY A 182 -14.38 4.94 0.84
N ARG A 183 -15.58 4.35 0.75
CA ARG A 183 -16.70 4.86 -0.06
C ARG A 183 -17.71 5.72 0.71
N GLN A 184 -17.59 5.78 2.04
CA GLN A 184 -18.54 6.49 2.90
C GLN A 184 -18.00 7.89 3.23
N ARG A 185 -18.89 8.88 3.24
CA ARG A 185 -18.60 10.24 3.71
C ARG A 185 -18.94 10.37 5.19
N TYR A 186 -18.09 11.13 5.89
CA TYR A 186 -18.23 11.45 7.30
C TYR A 186 -18.13 12.95 7.49
N LEU A 187 -18.83 13.44 8.50
CA LEU A 187 -18.66 14.77 9.05
C LEU A 187 -17.77 14.67 10.29
N GLU A 188 -16.59 15.28 10.18
CA GLU A 188 -15.70 15.51 11.30
C GLU A 188 -16.18 16.78 12.02
N ILE A 189 -16.34 16.70 13.34
CA ILE A 189 -16.75 17.80 14.22
C ILE A 189 -15.76 17.82 15.36
N TYR A 190 -15.05 18.92 15.57
CA TYR A 190 -14.13 19.03 16.69
C TYR A 190 -14.08 20.42 17.32
N THR A 191 -13.81 20.43 18.62
CA THR A 191 -13.36 21.62 19.32
C THR A 191 -12.50 21.25 20.53
N ALA A 192 -11.38 21.94 20.72
CA ALA A 192 -10.44 21.75 21.83
C ALA A 192 -10.67 22.76 22.97
N ASN A 193 -11.49 23.77 22.71
CA ASN A 193 -11.85 24.78 23.67
C ASN A 193 -13.25 25.30 23.32
N TRP A 194 -14.10 25.39 24.32
CA TRP A 194 -15.52 25.64 24.15
C TRP A 194 -15.83 27.13 24.37
N PRO A 195 -16.65 27.77 23.50
CA PRO A 195 -17.03 29.16 23.69
C PRO A 195 -17.87 29.31 24.96
N LYS A 196 -17.39 30.12 25.91
CA LYS A 196 -18.00 30.24 27.26
C LYS A 196 -19.45 30.74 27.22
N GLU A 197 -19.79 31.47 26.18
CA GLU A 197 -21.10 32.08 25.96
C GLU A 197 -22.15 31.05 25.52
N ALA A 198 -21.74 29.93 24.91
CA ALA A 198 -22.65 28.90 24.43
C ALA A 198 -22.86 27.79 25.48
N ALA A 199 -24.10 27.35 25.67
CA ALA A 199 -24.41 26.15 26.45
C ALA A 199 -24.53 24.90 25.57
N SER A 200 -24.92 25.07 24.30
CA SER A 200 -25.03 24.00 23.32
C SER A 200 -24.79 24.48 21.89
N PHE A 201 -24.62 23.52 20.98
CA PHE A 201 -24.52 23.77 19.55
C PHE A 201 -25.21 22.69 18.75
N ARG A 202 -25.58 23.03 17.52
CA ARG A 202 -26.12 22.11 16.54
C ARG A 202 -25.45 22.31 15.20
N VAL A 203 -25.24 21.22 14.48
CA VAL A 203 -24.66 21.25 13.13
C VAL A 203 -25.73 20.92 12.12
N PHE A 204 -25.98 21.84 11.20
CA PHE A 204 -27.03 21.71 10.20
C PHE A 204 -26.45 21.62 8.79
N PRO A 205 -26.94 20.69 7.96
CA PRO A 205 -26.57 20.64 6.56
C PRO A 205 -27.28 21.79 5.81
N GLY A 206 -26.58 22.49 4.94
CA GLY A 206 -27.10 23.62 4.17
C GLY A 206 -27.25 24.92 4.94
N TYR A 207 -26.89 24.96 6.22
CA TYR A 207 -26.94 26.18 7.02
C TYR A 207 -25.65 27.01 6.86
N ARG A 208 -25.84 28.32 6.71
CA ARG A 208 -24.83 29.37 6.71
C ARG A 208 -25.43 30.61 7.41
N PRO A 209 -24.68 31.39 8.21
CA PRO A 209 -25.24 32.55 8.89
C PRO A 209 -25.37 33.77 7.94
N PRO A 210 -26.32 34.69 8.19
CA PRO A 210 -26.70 35.76 7.25
C PRO A 210 -25.69 36.92 7.06
N ALA A 211 -24.55 36.93 7.75
CA ALA A 211 -23.83 38.16 8.04
C ALA A 211 -22.49 38.37 7.30
N TYR A 212 -22.19 37.64 6.22
CA TYR A 212 -20.87 37.74 5.57
C TYR A 212 -20.88 38.31 4.17
N ASP A 213 -21.94 38.06 3.41
CA ASP A 213 -22.03 38.44 2.00
C ASP A 213 -23.24 39.35 1.90
N GLY A 214 -23.09 40.60 1.45
CA GLY A 214 -24.14 41.64 1.41
C GLY A 214 -25.31 41.36 0.46
N GLU A 215 -25.64 40.09 0.23
CA GLU A 215 -26.82 39.62 -0.48
C GLU A 215 -27.75 38.91 0.50
N GLU A 216 -29.05 39.22 0.42
CA GLU A 216 -30.11 38.44 1.07
C GLU A 216 -30.20 37.07 0.40
N GLU A 217 -29.24 36.18 0.66
CA GLU A 217 -29.40 34.78 0.35
C GLU A 217 -30.51 34.26 1.26
N ILE A 218 -31.60 33.73 0.69
CA ILE A 218 -32.70 33.14 1.45
C ILE A 218 -32.16 31.87 2.10
N LEU A 219 -31.58 32.04 3.29
CA LEU A 219 -31.05 30.94 4.07
C LEU A 219 -32.20 30.07 4.56
N PRO A 220 -32.04 28.74 4.57
CA PRO A 220 -33.05 27.86 5.11
C PRO A 220 -33.27 28.19 6.60
N ASP A 221 -34.54 28.34 6.98
CA ASP A 221 -34.92 28.53 8.36
C ASP A 221 -34.45 27.31 9.17
N ILE A 222 -33.54 27.54 10.13
CA ILE A 222 -32.97 26.50 11.00
C ILE A 222 -34.08 25.68 11.68
N SER A 223 -35.22 26.29 12.00
CA SER A 223 -36.34 25.60 12.65
C SER A 223 -36.95 24.49 11.78
N THR A 224 -36.72 24.54 10.47
CA THR A 224 -37.18 23.56 9.49
C THR A 224 -36.14 22.48 9.18
N LEU A 225 -34.90 22.63 9.65
CA LEU A 225 -33.81 21.70 9.41
C LEU A 225 -33.66 20.71 10.57
N ALA A 226 -33.34 19.46 10.23
CA ALA A 226 -32.91 18.46 11.21
C ALA A 226 -31.39 18.59 11.42
N PRO A 227 -30.91 18.71 12.66
CA PRO A 227 -29.48 18.74 12.92
C PRO A 227 -28.86 17.38 12.64
N VAL A 228 -27.66 17.38 12.06
CA VAL A 228 -26.85 16.17 11.87
C VAL A 228 -26.18 15.78 13.19
N TYR A 229 -25.89 16.77 14.04
CA TYR A 229 -25.31 16.57 15.36
C TYR A 229 -25.78 17.65 16.32
N GLU A 230 -26.03 17.26 17.57
CA GLU A 230 -26.29 18.16 18.69
C GLU A 230 -25.25 17.88 19.77
N GLY A 231 -24.63 18.94 20.29
CA GLY A 231 -23.67 18.84 21.37
C GLY A 231 -23.89 19.90 22.43
N THR A 232 -23.48 19.57 23.65
CA THR A 232 -23.54 20.45 24.81
C THR A 232 -22.15 20.88 25.25
N ALA A 233 -22.08 21.90 26.09
CA ALA A 233 -20.82 22.39 26.64
C ALA A 233 -19.96 21.26 27.23
N ALA A 234 -18.73 21.16 26.73
CA ALA A 234 -17.74 20.17 27.12
C ALA A 234 -16.34 20.78 27.06
N LYS A 235 -15.36 20.15 27.74
CA LYS A 235 -13.96 20.61 27.70
C LYS A 235 -13.33 20.50 26.31
N SER A 236 -13.76 19.49 25.57
CA SER A 236 -13.39 19.20 24.20
C SER A 236 -14.49 18.35 23.57
N ILE A 237 -14.50 18.29 22.24
CA ILE A 237 -15.40 17.46 21.46
C ILE A 237 -14.61 16.92 20.27
N LEU A 238 -14.64 15.61 20.06
CA LEU A 238 -14.21 14.99 18.82
C LEU A 238 -15.26 13.98 18.35
N GLN A 239 -15.93 14.27 17.25
CA GLN A 239 -16.93 13.40 16.64
C GLN A 239 -16.68 13.20 15.15
N VAL A 240 -16.87 11.97 14.69
CA VAL A 240 -16.74 11.61 13.28
C VAL A 240 -17.93 10.74 12.91
N ILE A 241 -18.95 11.36 12.32
CA ILE A 241 -20.27 10.74 12.11
C ILE A 241 -20.54 10.53 10.63
N PRO A 242 -21.15 9.40 10.22
CA PRO A 242 -21.50 9.18 8.82
C PRO A 242 -22.58 10.17 8.37
N VAL A 243 -22.50 10.63 7.13
CA VAL A 243 -23.50 11.53 6.53
C VAL A 243 -24.14 10.92 5.29
N THR A 244 -25.40 11.24 5.05
CA THR A 244 -26.16 10.81 3.87
C THR A 244 -25.80 11.63 2.63
N GLU A 245 -26.12 11.13 1.44
CA GLU A 245 -25.90 11.90 0.21
C GLU A 245 -26.71 13.20 0.17
N GLU A 246 -27.92 13.21 0.74
CA GLU A 246 -28.78 14.39 0.84
C GLU A 246 -28.14 15.46 1.72
N GLN A 247 -27.61 15.08 2.89
CA GLN A 247 -26.89 15.99 3.78
C GLN A 247 -25.65 16.58 3.10
N VAL A 248 -24.91 15.76 2.33
CA VAL A 248 -23.74 16.26 1.60
C VAL A 248 -24.12 17.18 0.44
N LYS A 249 -25.25 16.91 -0.24
CA LYS A 249 -25.78 17.79 -1.30
C LYS A 249 -26.25 19.14 -0.72
N ALA A 250 -26.88 19.13 0.45
CA ALA A 250 -27.25 20.34 1.17
C ALA A 250 -26.01 21.15 1.59
N GLY A 251 -24.90 20.49 1.91
CA GLY A 251 -23.59 21.09 2.08
C GLY A 251 -23.21 21.38 3.54
N PHE A 252 -21.92 21.47 3.82
CA PHE A 252 -21.39 21.87 5.12
C PHE A 252 -20.34 22.96 4.89
N PHE A 253 -20.67 24.18 5.25
CA PHE A 253 -19.88 25.40 5.04
C PHE A 253 -18.85 25.61 6.16
N GLY A 254 -18.20 24.53 6.61
CA GLY A 254 -17.19 24.56 7.67
C GLY A 254 -17.77 24.94 9.04
N SER A 255 -17.04 25.72 9.82
CA SER A 255 -17.50 26.21 11.14
C SER A 255 -18.77 27.05 11.07
N MET A 256 -19.12 27.59 9.89
CA MET A 256 -20.35 28.36 9.67
C MET A 256 -21.62 27.50 9.66
N SER A 257 -21.50 26.18 9.48
CA SER A 257 -22.66 25.27 9.58
C SER A 257 -23.06 24.96 11.02
N VAL A 258 -22.43 25.62 12.00
CA VAL A 258 -22.71 25.45 13.42
C VAL A 258 -23.56 26.60 13.93
N ALA A 259 -24.69 26.27 14.55
CA ALA A 259 -25.51 27.20 15.31
C ALA A 259 -25.27 27.00 16.81
N TYR A 260 -25.02 28.08 17.53
CA TYR A 260 -24.77 28.07 18.98
C TYR A 260 -25.99 28.59 19.73
N TYR A 261 -26.20 28.08 20.94
CA TYR A 261 -27.32 28.48 21.81
C TYR A 261 -26.83 28.76 23.22
N ASP A 262 -27.41 29.78 23.86
CA ASP A 262 -27.19 30.08 25.28
C ASP A 262 -27.88 29.05 26.20
N ALA A 263 -27.80 29.27 27.52
CA ALA A 263 -28.39 28.37 28.52
C ALA A 263 -29.92 28.40 28.51
N GLU A 264 -30.51 29.51 28.06
CA GLU A 264 -31.94 29.74 27.90
C GLU A 264 -32.49 29.15 26.60
N GLY A 265 -31.62 28.75 25.67
CA GLY A 265 -31.96 28.15 24.38
C GLY A 265 -32.11 29.17 23.23
N SER A 266 -31.73 30.42 23.45
CA SER A 266 -31.71 31.46 22.40
C SER A 266 -30.49 31.26 21.51
N GLN A 267 -30.67 31.41 20.20
CA GLN A 267 -29.58 31.30 19.25
C GLN A 267 -28.64 32.50 19.36
N LEU A 268 -27.34 32.22 19.48
CA LEU A 268 -26.28 33.22 19.50
C LEU A 268 -25.89 33.61 18.07
N ASP A 269 -25.58 34.89 17.86
CA ASP A 269 -24.96 35.36 16.62
C ASP A 269 -23.55 34.76 16.48
N THR A 270 -23.38 33.89 15.50
CA THR A 270 -22.12 33.17 15.29
C THR A 270 -21.01 34.11 14.82
N GLY A 271 -21.34 35.18 14.09
CA GLY A 271 -20.39 36.19 13.65
C GLY A 271 -19.82 36.98 14.84
N GLU A 272 -20.69 37.43 15.75
CA GLU A 272 -20.27 38.09 17.00
C GLU A 272 -19.48 37.15 17.91
N LEU A 273 -19.90 35.89 18.01
CA LEU A 273 -19.16 34.88 18.79
C LEU A 273 -17.73 34.71 18.26
N ILE A 274 -17.56 34.59 16.94
CA ILE A 274 -16.24 34.44 16.31
C ILE A 274 -15.36 35.68 16.53
N LYS A 275 -15.94 36.89 16.55
CA LYS A 275 -15.19 38.13 16.78
C LYS A 275 -14.51 38.15 18.15
N LEU A 276 -15.10 37.53 19.18
CA LEU A 276 -14.51 37.42 20.52
C LEU A 276 -13.16 36.68 20.52
N TYR A 277 -12.96 35.80 19.54
CA TYR A 277 -11.79 34.92 19.48
C TYR A 277 -10.89 35.19 18.25
N ARG A 278 -11.07 36.33 17.56
CA ARG A 278 -10.11 36.78 16.55
C ARG A 278 -8.80 37.19 17.23
N ASN A 279 -7.68 36.89 16.58
CA ASN A 279 -6.38 37.36 17.03
C ASN A 279 -6.27 38.90 16.89
N SER A 280 -5.21 39.49 17.45
CA SER A 280 -4.96 40.94 17.44
C SER A 280 -4.90 41.59 16.05
N GLU A 281 -4.76 40.79 14.99
CA GLU A 281 -4.74 41.23 13.58
C GLU A 281 -6.12 41.09 12.89
N GLY A 282 -7.16 40.66 13.62
CA GLY A 282 -8.53 40.57 13.12
C GLY A 282 -8.80 39.39 12.18
N GLY A 283 -7.86 38.45 12.04
CA GLY A 283 -7.97 37.27 11.19
C GLY A 283 -8.29 36.00 11.96
N SER A 284 -9.18 35.16 11.42
CA SER A 284 -9.30 33.75 11.79
C SER A 284 -8.57 32.91 10.74
N GLY A 285 -7.48 32.26 11.12
CA GLY A 285 -6.64 31.46 10.22
C GLY A 285 -6.86 29.97 10.44
N GLY A 286 -7.42 29.29 9.45
CA GLY A 286 -7.50 27.83 9.38
C GLY A 286 -6.59 27.32 8.28
N GLY A 287 -5.95 26.18 8.50
CA GLY A 287 -5.09 25.57 7.51
C GLY A 287 -5.04 24.06 7.65
N GLY A 288 -4.56 23.39 6.62
CA GLY A 288 -4.42 21.95 6.63
C GLY A 288 -3.27 21.51 5.74
N GLY A 289 -2.74 20.34 6.05
CA GLY A 289 -1.70 19.70 5.27
C GLY A 289 -1.97 18.21 5.20
N GLY A 290 -1.50 17.55 4.16
CA GLY A 290 -1.60 16.10 4.03
C GLY A 290 -0.42 15.57 3.24
N ASN A 291 -0.36 14.25 3.10
CA ASN A 291 0.67 13.62 2.27
C ASN A 291 0.44 13.94 0.80
N GLY A 292 1.01 15.06 0.35
CA GLY A 292 0.98 15.56 -1.04
C GLY A 292 2.05 14.97 -1.95
N ALA A 293 2.51 13.74 -1.67
CA ALA A 293 3.52 13.09 -2.50
C ALA A 293 2.98 12.86 -3.92
N ILE A 294 3.78 13.26 -4.93
CA ILE A 294 3.44 13.14 -6.37
C ILE A 294 3.13 11.67 -6.75
N TRP A 295 3.78 10.72 -6.07
CA TRP A 295 3.49 9.29 -6.17
C TRP A 295 3.30 8.71 -4.76
N PRO A 296 2.11 8.17 -4.43
CA PRO A 296 1.88 7.46 -3.18
C PRO A 296 2.86 6.28 -3.04
N VAL A 297 3.29 5.97 -1.82
CA VAL A 297 4.12 4.78 -1.52
C VAL A 297 3.47 3.50 -2.04
N ASP A 298 2.14 3.45 -2.04
CA ASP A 298 1.35 2.37 -2.64
C ASP A 298 1.74 2.10 -4.11
N VAL A 299 2.10 3.13 -4.89
CA VAL A 299 2.54 2.95 -6.29
C VAL A 299 3.93 2.35 -6.37
N PHE A 300 4.87 2.76 -5.51
CA PHE A 300 6.20 2.16 -5.46
C PHE A 300 6.13 0.68 -5.05
N GLN A 301 5.22 0.32 -4.14
CA GLN A 301 4.97 -1.08 -3.78
C GLN A 301 4.49 -1.89 -4.99
N VAL A 302 3.55 -1.35 -5.79
CA VAL A 302 3.08 -2.01 -7.03
C VAL A 302 4.22 -2.19 -8.03
N ILE A 303 5.04 -1.16 -8.26
CA ILE A 303 6.20 -1.24 -9.16
C ILE A 303 7.17 -2.31 -8.68
N LEU A 304 7.48 -2.38 -7.39
CA LEU A 304 8.36 -3.40 -6.82
C LEU A 304 7.81 -4.82 -6.98
N VAL A 305 6.50 -5.02 -6.83
CA VAL A 305 5.86 -6.32 -7.07
C VAL A 305 6.01 -6.71 -8.55
N ILE A 306 5.74 -5.80 -9.48
CA ILE A 306 5.89 -6.05 -10.93
C ILE A 306 7.33 -6.42 -11.27
N LEU A 307 8.31 -5.63 -10.81
CA LEU A 307 9.73 -5.89 -11.02
C LEU A 307 10.15 -7.23 -10.40
N GLY A 308 9.69 -7.54 -9.19
CA GLY A 308 9.94 -8.82 -8.53
C GLY A 308 9.40 -10.01 -9.34
N ILE A 309 8.19 -9.89 -9.89
CA ILE A 309 7.61 -10.92 -10.77
C ILE A 309 8.46 -11.10 -12.04
N ILE A 310 8.86 -10.00 -12.70
CA ILE A 310 9.69 -10.05 -13.91
C ILE A 310 11.04 -10.73 -13.61
N MET A 311 11.72 -10.34 -12.53
CA MET A 311 13.00 -10.94 -12.12
C MET A 311 12.84 -12.42 -11.77
N THR A 312 11.79 -12.79 -11.04
CA THR A 312 11.52 -14.18 -10.70
C THR A 312 11.27 -15.02 -11.96
N ARG A 313 10.49 -14.50 -12.92
CA ARG A 313 10.24 -15.18 -14.20
C ARG A 313 11.51 -15.32 -15.03
N TYR A 314 12.38 -14.31 -15.04
CA TYR A 314 13.67 -14.38 -15.74
C TYR A 314 14.52 -15.57 -15.26
N PHE A 315 14.55 -15.84 -13.96
CA PHE A 315 15.30 -16.98 -13.41
C PHE A 315 14.60 -18.34 -13.59
N LEU A 316 13.27 -18.38 -13.57
CA LEU A 316 12.49 -19.63 -13.69
C LEU A 316 12.24 -20.08 -15.15
N CYS A 317 12.12 -19.15 -16.07
CA CYS A 317 11.88 -19.38 -17.50
C CYS A 317 12.92 -18.62 -18.34
N PRO A 318 14.17 -19.08 -18.39
CA PRO A 318 15.12 -18.53 -19.36
C PRO A 318 14.56 -18.78 -20.76
N GLU A 319 14.38 -17.71 -21.56
CA GLU A 319 14.00 -17.89 -22.96
C GLU A 319 15.02 -18.82 -23.66
N PRO A 320 14.55 -19.73 -24.53
CA PRO A 320 15.47 -20.55 -25.30
C PRO A 320 16.36 -19.60 -26.13
N LYS A 321 17.69 -19.72 -25.96
CA LYS A 321 18.65 -19.00 -26.80
C LYS A 321 18.24 -19.24 -28.26
N LYS A 322 17.85 -18.17 -28.97
CA LYS A 322 17.77 -18.21 -30.43
C LYS A 322 19.17 -18.57 -30.93
N GLU A 323 19.37 -19.81 -31.34
CA GLU A 323 20.58 -20.19 -32.06
C GLU A 323 20.66 -19.28 -33.29
N ARG A 324 21.70 -18.44 -33.30
CA ARG A 324 22.09 -17.72 -34.50
C ARG A 324 22.51 -18.81 -35.48
N LYS A 325 21.66 -19.10 -36.47
CA LYS A 325 22.05 -19.89 -37.63
C LYS A 325 23.11 -19.08 -38.35
N ASP A 326 24.36 -19.38 -38.06
CA ASP A 326 25.48 -18.95 -38.88
C ASP A 326 25.31 -19.70 -40.21
N HIS A 327 24.73 -19.01 -41.19
CA HIS A 327 24.64 -19.47 -42.56
C HIS A 327 26.05 -19.40 -43.15
N LEU A 328 26.64 -20.58 -43.39
CA LEU A 328 27.89 -20.74 -44.13
C LEU A 328 27.58 -21.02 -45.60
#